data_AF-A0A8C0TZL0-F1
#
_entry.id   AF-A0A8C0TZL0-F1
#
_cell.length_a   1.000
_cell.length_b   1.000
_cell.length_c   1.000
_cell.angle_alpha   90.00
_cell.angle_beta   90.00
_cell.angle_gamma   90.00
#
_symmetry.space_group_name_H-M   'P 1'
#
loop_
_entity.id
_entity.type
_entity.pdbx_description
1 polymer ?
#
loop_
_entity_poly.entity_id
_entity_poly.type
_entity_poly.pdbx_seq_one_letter_code
_entity_poly.pdbx_strand_id
1 'polypeptide(L)' 'LEEEMHKQRDRALSCRDKSREGANLEYLKNVVYRFLTLPDARGRQQTLTAILAILHFSPEEKLSIAKSSAHGSWWLHGKR' A
#
# COMPACT_ATOMS: atom_id res chain seq x y z
N LEU A 1 30.29 -24.44 -16.19
CA LEU A 1 29.50 -24.93 -15.03
C LEU A 1 29.13 -23.79 -14.10
N GLU A 2 30.09 -22.99 -13.62
CA GLU A 2 29.81 -21.84 -12.75
C GLU A 2 28.94 -20.75 -13.41
N GLU A 3 29.18 -20.49 -14.70
CA GLU A 3 28.41 -19.49 -15.46
C GLU A 3 26.92 -19.87 -15.62
N GLU A 4 26.64 -21.15 -15.86
CA GLU A 4 25.27 -21.69 -15.94
C GLU A 4 24.57 -21.63 -14.58
N MET A 5 25.28 -21.93 -13.49
CA MET A 5 24.75 -21.80 -12.13
C MET A 5 24.38 -20.36 -11.79
N HIS A 6 25.20 -19.38 -12.19
CA HIS A 6 24.92 -17.97 -11.97
C HIS A 6 23.66 -17.52 -12.72
N LYS A 7 23.56 -17.90 -14.00
CA LYS A 7 22.41 -17.61 -14.86
C LYS A 7 21.11 -18.22 -14.35
N GLN A 8 21.15 -19.43 -13.80
CA GLN A 8 20.00 -20.05 -13.14
C GLN A 8 19.58 -19.28 -11.87
N ARG A 9 20.55 -18.81 -11.09
CA ARG A 9 20.29 -18.01 -9.87
C ARG A 9 19.64 -16.68 -10.20
N ASP A 10 20.12 -16.00 -11.23
CA ASP A 10 19.57 -14.71 -11.68
C ASP A 10 18.15 -14.85 -12.23
N ARG A 11 17.86 -15.94 -12.97
CA ARG A 11 16.49 -16.27 -13.40
C ARG A 11 15.56 -16.54 -12.22
N ALA A 12 16.02 -17.27 -11.21
CA ALA A 12 15.23 -17.56 -10.01
C ALA A 12 14.94 -16.29 -9.19
N LEU A 13 15.93 -15.40 -9.06
CA LEU A 13 15.77 -14.08 -8.43
C LEU A 13 14.74 -13.24 -9.18
N SER A 14 14.88 -13.13 -10.51
CA SER A 14 13.91 -12.37 -11.34
C SER A 14 12.48 -12.90 -11.23
N CYS A 15 12.28 -14.22 -11.21
CA CYS A 15 10.96 -14.82 -11.03
C CYS A 15 10.36 -14.50 -9.65
N ARG A 16 11.19 -14.59 -8.61
CA ARG A 16 10.78 -14.26 -7.23
C ARG A 16 10.43 -12.78 -7.10
N ASP A 17 11.20 -11.88 -7.68
CA ASP A 17 10.93 -10.44 -7.62
C ASP A 17 9.62 -10.09 -8.33
N LYS A 18 9.37 -10.64 -9.52
CA LYS A 18 8.09 -10.48 -10.24
C LYS A 18 6.89 -11.00 -9.45
N SER A 19 7.04 -12.17 -8.80
CA SER A 19 5.99 -12.73 -7.96
C SER A 19 5.72 -11.88 -6.70
N ARG A 20 6.78 -11.34 -6.08
CA ARG A 20 6.68 -10.46 -4.90
C ARG A 20 6.06 -9.12 -5.24
N GLU A 21 6.38 -8.56 -6.40
CA GLU A 21 5.78 -7.31 -6.88
C GLU A 21 4.27 -7.47 -7.08
N GLY A 22 3.83 -8.56 -7.69
CA GLY A 22 2.40 -8.90 -7.80
C GLY A 22 1.70 -9.06 -6.44
N ALA A 23 2.32 -9.80 -5.51
CA ALA A 23 1.77 -10.00 -4.16
C ALA A 23 1.70 -8.70 -3.34
N ASN A 24 2.71 -7.83 -3.46
CA ASN A 24 2.73 -6.53 -2.80
C ASN A 24 1.63 -5.60 -3.34
N LEU A 25 1.40 -5.61 -4.66
CA LEU A 25 0.32 -4.83 -5.28
C LEU A 25 -1.06 -5.35 -4.89
N GLU A 26 -1.24 -6.67 -4.82
CA GLU A 26 -2.50 -7.24 -4.35
C GLU A 26 -2.78 -6.89 -2.88
N TYR A 27 -1.74 -6.93 -2.04
CA TYR A 27 -1.86 -6.48 -0.66
C TYR A 27 -2.23 -4.99 -0.57
N LEU A 28 -1.56 -4.12 -1.32
CA LEU A 28 -1.89 -2.69 -1.37
C LEU A 28 -3.34 -2.46 -1.82
N LYS A 29 -3.79 -3.15 -2.87
CA LYS A 29 -5.19 -3.13 -3.33
C LYS A 29 -6.15 -3.48 -2.20
N ASN A 30 -5.87 -4.53 -1.43
CA ASN A 30 -6.72 -4.97 -0.33
C ASN A 30 -6.77 -3.95 0.81
N VAL A 31 -5.64 -3.32 1.14
CA VAL A 31 -5.59 -2.27 2.17
C VAL A 31 -6.34 -1.02 1.72
N VAL A 32 -6.19 -0.60 0.46
CA VAL A 32 -6.93 0.53 -0.13
C VAL A 32 -8.44 0.24 -0.16
N TYR A 33 -8.84 -0.95 -0.60
CA TYR A 33 -10.25 -1.37 -0.58
C TYR A 33 -10.83 -1.25 0.83
N ARG A 34 -10.13 -1.81 1.84
CA ARG A 34 -10.55 -1.71 3.24
C ARG A 34 -10.66 -0.26 3.72
N PHE A 35 -9.68 0.59 3.39
CA PHE A 35 -9.71 2.01 3.74
C PHE A 35 -10.97 2.72 3.20
N LEU A 36 -11.36 2.42 1.96
CA LEU A 36 -12.53 3.01 1.32
C LEU A 36 -13.87 2.48 1.87
N THR A 37 -13.91 1.21 2.31
CA THR A 37 -15.15 0.57 2.76
C THR A 37 -15.34 0.54 4.28
N LEU A 38 -14.29 0.79 5.07
CA LEU A 38 -14.36 0.75 6.54
C LEU A 38 -15.22 1.90 7.06
N PRO A 39 -16.32 1.62 7.80
CA PRO A 39 -17.14 2.67 8.41
C PRO A 39 -16.49 3.23 9.69
N ASP A 40 -15.65 2.43 10.35
CA ASP A 40 -14.96 2.82 11.58
C ASP A 40 -13.77 3.75 11.32
N ALA A 41 -13.74 4.88 12.04
CA ALA A 41 -12.69 5.86 11.95
C ALA A 41 -11.33 5.31 12.38
N ARG A 42 -11.27 4.42 13.39
CA ARG A 42 -9.99 3.86 13.88
C ARG A 42 -9.40 2.87 12.88
N GLY A 43 -10.21 1.92 12.39
CA GLY A 43 -9.80 0.97 11.36
C GLY A 43 -9.33 1.67 10.08
N ARG A 44 -10.02 2.74 9.69
CA ARG A 44 -9.66 3.58 8.55
C ARG A 44 -8.30 4.28 8.76
N GLN A 45 -8.05 4.86 9.93
CA GLN A 45 -6.74 5.44 10.27
C GLN A 45 -5.63 4.39 10.24
N GLN A 46 -5.85 3.19 10.77
CA GLN A 46 -4.88 2.10 10.69
C GLN A 46 -4.57 1.70 9.25
N THR A 47 -5.59 1.55 8.39
CA THR A 47 -5.38 1.25 6.97
C THR A 47 -4.69 2.39 6.23
N LEU A 48 -4.94 3.65 6.59
CA LEU A 48 -4.21 4.80 6.04
C LEU A 48 -2.73 4.74 6.41
N THR A 49 -2.39 4.46 7.68
CA THR A 49 -1.00 4.27 8.11
C THR A 49 -0.32 3.16 7.32
N ALA A 50 -1.02 2.05 7.07
CA ALA A 50 -0.50 0.96 6.25
C ALA A 50 -0.22 1.40 4.80
N ILE A 51 -1.15 2.13 4.16
CA ILE A 51 -0.97 2.65 2.79
C ILE A 51 0.25 3.58 2.72
N LEU A 52 0.36 4.53 3.66
CA LEU A 52 1.47 5.48 3.71
C LEU A 52 2.84 4.79 3.88
N ALA A 53 2.87 3.68 4.61
CA ALA A 53 4.09 2.89 4.81
C ALA A 53 4.45 2.06 3.57
N ILE A 54 3.48 1.38 2.95
CA ILE A 54 3.70 0.55 1.74
C ILE A 54 4.18 1.40 0.56
N LEU A 55 3.62 2.60 0.42
CA LEU A 55 3.95 3.53 -0.66
C LEU A 55 5.10 4.49 -0.31
N HIS A 56 5.75 4.33 0.85
CA HIS A 56 6.90 5.12 1.27
C HIS A 56 6.70 6.64 1.22
N PHE A 57 5.55 7.12 1.70
CA PHE A 57 5.26 8.55 1.76
C PHE A 57 6.28 9.30 2.64
N SER A 58 6.67 10.49 2.19
CA SER A 58 7.56 11.39 2.92
C SER A 58 6.88 11.95 4.18
N PRO A 59 7.66 12.42 5.17
CA PRO A 59 7.10 13.12 6.34
C PRO A 59 6.23 14.33 5.96
N GLU A 60 6.62 15.09 4.94
CA GLU A 60 5.91 16.27 4.46
C GLU A 60 4.56 15.91 3.84
N GLU A 61 4.52 14.85 3.03
CA GLU A 61 3.28 14.33 2.43
C GLU A 61 2.32 13.82 3.50
N LYS A 62 2.84 13.10 4.52
CA LYS A 62 2.05 12.63 5.66
C LYS A 62 1.41 13.79 6.43
N LEU A 63 2.16 14.86 6.67
CA LEU A 63 1.66 16.06 7.35
C LEU A 63 0.59 16.78 6.52
N SER A 64 0.77 16.85 5.20
CA SER A 64 -0.22 17.44 4.29
C SER A 64 -1.54 16.66 4.33
N ILE A 65 -1.46 15.32 4.25
CA ILE A 65 -2.64 14.43 4.32
C ILE A 65 -3.33 14.53 5.68
N ALA A 66 -2.57 14.59 6.79
CA ALA A 66 -3.12 14.76 8.14
C ALA A 66 -3.93 16.06 8.24
N LYS A 67 -3.40 17.18 7.74
CA LYS A 67 -4.08 18.49 7.71
C LYS A 67 -5.36 18.45 6.87
N SER A 68 -5.31 17.83 5.69
CA SER A 68 -6.49 17.69 4.82
C SER A 68 -7.56 16.78 5.42
N SER A 69 -7.17 15.70 6.10
CA SER A 69 -8.11 14.78 6.75
C SER A 69 -8.85 15.41 7.94
N ALA A 70 -8.21 16.37 8.63
CA ALA A 70 -8.81 17.12 9.73
C ALA A 70 -9.83 18.17 9.28
N HIS A 71 -9.71 18.67 8.03
CA HIS A 71 -10.64 19.64 7.43
C HIS A 71 -11.68 19.01 6.47
N GLY A 72 -11.53 17.72 6.17
CA GLY A 72 -12.32 17.03 5.15
C GLY A 72 -13.65 16.49 5.66
N SER A 73 -14.71 17.30 5.56
CA SER A 73 -16.14 16.91 5.56
C SER A 73 -16.51 15.85 4.48
N TRP A 74 -15.55 15.48 3.63
CA TRP A 74 -15.66 14.60 2.46
C TRP A 74 -16.10 13.15 2.74
N TRP A 75 -15.95 12.62 3.95
CA TRP A 75 -16.41 11.26 4.27
C TRP A 75 -17.92 11.15 4.59
N LEU A 76 -18.65 12.28 4.62
CA LEU A 76 -20.03 12.33 5.12
C LEU A 76 -21.14 12.20 4.06
N HIS A 77 -20.83 11.94 2.78
CA HIS A 77 -21.87 11.77 1.76
C HIS A 77 -21.93 10.34 1.21
N GLY A 78 -22.24 9.41 2.10
CA GLY A 78 -22.75 8.07 1.78
C GLY A 78 -24.16 7.90 2.33
N LYS A 79 -25.07 8.80 1.94
CA LYS A 79 -26.47 8.79 2.36
C LYS A 79 -27.14 7.52 1.81
N ARG A 80 -27.52 6.60 2.68
CA ARG A 80 -28.80 5.87 2.61
C ARG A 80 -29.35 5.77 4.01
#